data_AF-A0A950QEZ4-F1
#
_entry.id   AF-A0A950QEZ4-F1
#
_cell.length_a   1.000
_cell.length_b   1.000
_cell.length_c   1.000
_cell.angle_alpha   90.00
_cell.angle_beta   90.00
_cell.angle_gamma   90.00
#
_symmetry.space_group_name_H-M   'P 1'
#
loop_
_entity.id
_entity.type
_entity.pdbx_description
1 polymer ?
#
loop_
_entity_poly.entity_id
_entity_poly.type
_entity_poly.pdbx_seq_one_letter_code
_entity_poly.pdbx_strand_id
1 'polypeptide(L)'
;VRSKATSFGIKPPTFDNKDIHVHVPEGATPKDGPSAGVAMATSIISVITGIPVRRDVAMTGEVTLRGRVLPIGGLKEKLLAALRAGLKTVIIPADNEKDLADIPENVKSGLTIVPVKNVEEVLKVALAREPEPINWEDPELVPPPAVRPPESDPVVTH
;
A
#
# COMPACT_ATOMS: atom_id res chain seq x y z
N VAL A 1 -5.20 4.41 1.30
CA VAL A 1 -3.92 4.83 1.90
C VAL A 1 -4.14 5.74 3.10
N ARG A 2 -4.68 6.97 2.95
CA ARG A 2 -4.93 7.90 4.08
C ARG A 2 -5.72 7.28 5.25
N SER A 3 -6.83 6.60 4.96
CA SER A 3 -7.69 5.96 5.98
C SER A 3 -7.02 4.84 6.80
N LYS A 4 -5.89 4.32 6.32
CA LYS A 4 -5.10 3.25 6.95
C LYS A 4 -3.66 3.71 7.21
N ALA A 5 -3.43 5.01 7.36
CA ALA A 5 -2.09 5.57 7.48
C ALA A 5 -1.31 4.96 8.67
N THR A 6 -1.94 4.90 9.84
CA THR A 6 -1.34 4.39 11.07
C THR A 6 -0.96 2.91 10.98
N SER A 7 -1.75 2.08 10.29
CA SER A 7 -1.41 0.66 10.07
C SER A 7 -0.22 0.46 9.14
N PHE A 8 0.20 1.49 8.40
CA PHE A 8 1.38 1.49 7.54
C PHE A 8 2.56 2.27 8.13
N GLY A 9 2.46 2.72 9.39
CA GLY A 9 3.50 3.52 10.03
C GLY A 9 3.55 4.98 9.58
N ILE A 10 2.47 5.48 8.98
CA ILE A 10 2.37 6.84 8.45
C ILE A 10 1.55 7.69 9.43
N LYS A 11 2.12 8.80 9.89
CA LYS A 11 1.38 9.80 10.67
C LYS A 11 0.36 10.50 9.78
N PRO A 12 -0.95 10.57 10.14
CA PRO A 12 -1.98 11.19 9.29
C PRO A 12 -1.65 12.61 8.78
N PRO A 13 -1.05 13.52 9.58
CA PRO A 13 -0.69 14.87 9.12
C PRO A 13 0.37 14.92 8.00
N THR A 14 1.03 13.79 7.70
CA THR A 14 2.01 13.68 6.61
C THR A 14 1.40 14.04 5.25
N PHE A 15 0.10 13.77 5.06
CA PHE A 15 -0.58 14.00 3.80
C PHE A 15 -1.06 15.44 3.60
N ASP A 16 -0.98 16.29 4.62
CA ASP A 16 -1.46 17.67 4.57
C ASP A 16 -0.37 18.63 4.08
N ASN A 17 0.89 18.22 4.23
CA ASN A 17 2.07 19.02 3.89
C ASN A 17 2.85 18.45 2.68
N LYS A 18 2.26 17.52 1.93
CA LYS A 18 2.93 16.83 0.81
C LYS A 18 2.01 16.67 -0.39
N ASP A 19 2.49 17.14 -1.53
CA ASP A 19 1.89 16.85 -2.83
C ASP A 19 2.46 15.55 -3.41
N ILE A 20 1.58 14.75 -4.04
CA ILE A 20 1.96 13.49 -4.68
C ILE A 20 1.69 13.64 -6.18
N HIS A 21 2.76 13.55 -6.97
CA HIS A 21 2.68 13.46 -8.42
C HIS A 21 2.89 12.00 -8.84
N VAL A 22 1.92 11.41 -9.52
CA VAL A 22 2.03 10.05 -10.07
C VAL A 22 2.28 10.14 -11.57
N HIS A 23 3.42 9.60 -12.02
CA HIS A 23 3.75 9.48 -13.43
C HIS A 23 3.86 8.02 -13.83
N VAL A 24 3.19 7.64 -14.92
CA VAL A 24 3.28 6.30 -15.50
C VAL A 24 3.77 6.41 -16.94
N PRO A 25 5.05 6.15 -17.23
CA PRO A 25 5.62 6.23 -18.58
C PRO A 25 5.20 5.01 -19.43
N GLU A 26 5.13 5.09 -20.76
CA GLU A 26 5.41 6.18 -21.70
C GLU A 26 4.14 6.99 -22.01
N GLY A 27 4.19 8.32 -22.03
CA GLY A 27 2.97 9.17 -22.12
C GLY A 27 2.08 8.95 -23.36
N ALA A 28 2.65 8.43 -24.46
CA ALA A 28 1.93 8.24 -25.72
C ALA A 28 1.06 6.98 -25.78
N THR A 29 1.32 5.98 -24.92
CA THR A 29 0.51 4.76 -24.85
C THR A 29 -0.61 4.97 -23.83
N PRO A 30 -1.89 4.83 -24.21
CA PRO A 30 -3.00 4.87 -23.28
C PRO A 30 -2.83 3.84 -22.17
N LYS A 31 -2.97 4.27 -20.90
CA LYS A 31 -2.89 3.42 -19.72
C LYS A 31 -4.22 3.47 -19.00
N ASP A 32 -5.20 2.85 -19.61
CA ASP A 32 -6.56 2.80 -19.08
C ASP A 32 -6.80 1.53 -18.27
N GLY A 33 -7.67 1.66 -17.28
CA GLY A 33 -8.22 0.54 -16.51
C GLY A 33 -7.79 0.52 -15.04
N PRO A 34 -8.67 0.02 -14.15
CA PRO A 34 -8.46 0.07 -12.71
C PRO A 34 -7.37 -0.89 -12.20
N SER A 35 -6.85 -1.76 -13.07
CA SER A 35 -5.98 -2.88 -12.70
C SER A 35 -4.58 -2.52 -12.18
N ALA A 36 -4.22 -1.23 -12.21
CA ALA A 36 -2.99 -0.69 -11.60
C ALA A 36 -3.21 -0.16 -10.16
N GLY A 37 -4.42 -0.29 -9.61
CA GLY A 37 -4.78 0.24 -8.29
C GLY A 37 -3.83 -0.18 -7.17
N VAL A 38 -3.49 -1.47 -7.10
CA VAL A 38 -2.54 -1.99 -6.10
C VAL A 38 -1.10 -1.48 -6.31
N ALA A 39 -0.68 -1.27 -7.56
CA ALA A 39 0.64 -0.72 -7.87
C ALA A 39 0.76 0.74 -7.45
N MET A 40 -0.29 1.54 -7.69
CA MET A 40 -0.35 2.93 -7.24
C MET A 40 -0.35 3.02 -5.71
N ALA A 41 -1.17 2.21 -5.03
CA ALA A 41 -1.20 2.17 -3.57
C ALA A 41 0.18 1.82 -2.98
N THR A 42 0.83 0.78 -3.53
CA THR A 42 2.16 0.36 -3.10
C THR A 42 3.21 1.46 -3.32
N SER A 43 3.19 2.12 -4.47
CA SER A 43 4.13 3.21 -4.80
C SER A 43 3.98 4.39 -3.84
N ILE A 44 2.75 4.78 -3.52
CA ILE A 44 2.47 5.87 -2.56
C ILE A 44 2.93 5.48 -1.15
N ILE A 45 2.67 4.25 -0.71
CA ILE A 45 3.12 3.79 0.61
C ILE A 45 4.65 3.72 0.66
N SER A 46 5.29 3.20 -0.40
CA SER A 46 6.75 3.14 -0.52
C SER A 46 7.41 4.52 -0.39
N VAL A 47 6.95 5.51 -1.18
CA VAL A 47 7.57 6.85 -1.17
C VAL A 47 7.38 7.58 0.16
N ILE A 48 6.26 7.37 0.84
CA ILE A 48 5.98 8.02 2.13
C ILE A 48 6.76 7.35 3.28
N THR A 49 6.84 6.02 3.27
CA THR A 49 7.51 5.24 4.34
C THR A 49 9.03 5.13 4.13
N GLY A 50 9.52 5.45 2.92
CA GLY A 50 10.91 5.26 2.54
C GLY A 50 11.30 3.79 2.37
N ILE A 51 10.33 2.88 2.28
CA ILE A 51 10.58 1.45 2.10
C ILE A 51 10.66 1.15 0.60
N PRO A 52 11.78 0.65 0.06
CA PRO A 52 11.91 0.36 -1.36
C PRO A 52 10.96 -0.74 -1.85
N VAL A 53 10.43 -0.59 -3.06
CA VAL A 53 9.71 -1.65 -3.79
C VAL A 53 10.72 -2.62 -4.40
N ARG A 54 10.43 -3.92 -4.32
CA ARG A 54 11.22 -4.98 -4.94
C ARG A 54 11.10 -4.91 -6.47
N ARG A 55 12.25 -4.79 -7.14
CA ARG A 55 12.33 -4.67 -8.62
C ARG A 55 11.97 -5.94 -9.40
N ASP A 56 11.94 -7.09 -8.73
CA ASP A 56 11.65 -8.41 -9.33
C ASP A 56 10.17 -8.83 -9.22
N VAL A 57 9.32 -7.93 -8.71
CA VAL A 57 7.90 -8.16 -8.44
C VAL A 57 7.03 -7.33 -9.40
N ALA A 58 6.15 -7.99 -10.13
CA ALA A 58 5.00 -7.37 -10.80
C ALA A 58 3.74 -7.53 -9.95
N MET A 59 2.76 -6.64 -10.15
CA MET A 59 1.46 -6.75 -9.50
C MET A 59 0.34 -6.21 -10.39
N THR A 60 -0.84 -6.82 -10.29
CA THR A 60 -2.07 -6.33 -10.92
C THR A 60 -3.24 -6.55 -9.97
N GLY A 61 -4.22 -5.67 -10.03
CA GLY A 61 -5.40 -5.73 -9.18
C GLY A 61 -6.05 -4.35 -9.06
N GLU A 62 -7.37 -4.33 -9.18
CA GLU A 62 -8.14 -3.17 -8.78
C GLU A 62 -8.17 -3.09 -7.25
N VAL A 63 -8.17 -1.87 -6.69
CA VAL A 63 -8.19 -1.66 -5.25
C VAL A 63 -9.43 -0.88 -4.83
N THR A 64 -10.14 -1.38 -3.83
CA THR A 64 -11.27 -0.67 -3.22
C THR A 64 -10.80 0.32 -2.15
N LEU A 65 -11.66 1.27 -1.77
CA LEU A 65 -11.38 2.19 -0.65
C LEU A 65 -11.13 1.47 0.69
N ARG A 66 -11.66 0.25 0.85
CA ARG A 66 -11.45 -0.60 2.03
C ARG A 66 -10.16 -1.43 1.97
N GLY A 67 -9.42 -1.36 0.86
CA GLY A 67 -8.17 -2.07 0.66
C GLY A 67 -8.33 -3.52 0.18
N ARG A 68 -9.52 -3.94 -0.26
CA ARG A 68 -9.69 -5.22 -0.96
C ARG A 68 -9.11 -5.14 -2.37
N VAL A 69 -8.51 -6.24 -2.82
CA VAL A 69 -8.01 -6.43 -4.18
C VAL A 69 -9.07 -7.16 -5.00
N LEU A 70 -9.51 -6.56 -6.10
CA LEU A 70 -10.56 -7.06 -6.98
C LEU A 70 -9.99 -7.70 -8.24
N PRO A 71 -10.71 -8.66 -8.84
CA PRO A 71 -10.27 -9.35 -10.05
C PRO A 71 -10.12 -8.42 -11.23
N ILE A 72 -9.26 -8.83 -12.16
CA ILE A 72 -8.94 -8.08 -13.37
C ILE A 72 -9.14 -8.96 -14.60
N GLY A 73 -9.31 -8.32 -15.76
CA GLY A 73 -9.24 -8.98 -17.06
C GLY A 73 -7.82 -9.07 -17.62
N GLY A 74 -7.64 -9.94 -18.62
CA GLY A 74 -6.38 -10.09 -19.37
C GLY A 74 -5.22 -10.67 -18.55
N LEU A 75 -5.50 -11.61 -17.65
CA LEU A 75 -4.48 -12.18 -16.77
C LEU A 75 -3.37 -12.87 -17.57
N LYS A 76 -3.72 -13.62 -18.62
CA LYS A 76 -2.77 -14.33 -19.48
C LYS A 76 -1.76 -13.37 -20.12
N GLU A 77 -2.24 -12.28 -20.72
CA GLU A 77 -1.40 -11.28 -21.39
C GLU A 77 -0.46 -10.59 -20.39
N LYS A 78 -0.97 -10.31 -19.17
CA LYS A 78 -0.19 -9.71 -18.08
C LYS A 78 0.91 -10.63 -17.56
N LEU A 79 0.63 -11.92 -17.35
CA LEU A 79 1.66 -12.88 -16.93
C LEU A 79 2.71 -13.09 -18.02
N LEU A 80 2.30 -13.17 -19.29
CA LEU A 80 3.22 -13.24 -20.42
C LEU A 80 4.11 -11.98 -20.52
N ALA A 81 3.57 -10.79 -20.26
CA ALA A 81 4.35 -9.57 -20.21
C ALA A 81 5.37 -9.58 -19.06
N ALA A 82 4.96 -10.02 -17.86
CA ALA A 82 5.85 -10.14 -16.70
C ALA A 82 7.01 -11.12 -16.96
N LEU A 83 6.71 -12.29 -17.54
CA LEU A 83 7.73 -13.28 -17.91
C LEU A 83 8.71 -12.72 -18.94
N ARG A 84 8.22 -12.05 -19.98
CA ARG A 84 9.07 -11.41 -21.01
C ARG A 84 9.94 -10.29 -20.44
N ALA A 85 9.45 -9.56 -19.44
CA ALA A 85 10.21 -8.55 -18.72
C ALA A 85 11.24 -9.14 -17.74
N GLY A 86 11.32 -10.48 -17.62
CA GLY A 86 12.26 -11.17 -16.72
C GLY A 86 11.92 -11.01 -15.24
N LEU A 87 10.66 -10.70 -14.91
CA LEU A 87 10.20 -10.63 -13.54
C LEU A 87 10.04 -12.03 -12.95
N LYS A 88 10.29 -12.16 -11.65
CA LYS A 88 10.28 -13.46 -10.97
C LYS A 88 8.96 -13.73 -10.27
N THR A 89 8.38 -12.69 -9.67
CA THR A 89 7.17 -12.80 -8.85
C THR A 89 6.07 -11.95 -9.45
N VAL A 90 4.84 -12.48 -9.50
CA VAL A 90 3.66 -11.73 -9.91
C VAL A 90 2.55 -11.86 -8.88
N ILE A 91 2.13 -10.72 -8.34
CA ILE A 91 1.00 -10.62 -7.42
C ILE A 91 -0.29 -10.48 -8.23
N ILE A 92 -1.27 -11.34 -7.95
CA ILE A 92 -2.58 -11.35 -8.64
C ILE A 92 -3.72 -11.31 -7.63
N PRO A 93 -4.93 -10.85 -8.00
CA PRO A 93 -6.10 -10.97 -7.14
C PRO A 93 -6.42 -12.45 -6.86
N ALA A 94 -6.78 -12.79 -5.63
CA ALA A 94 -7.13 -14.16 -5.25
C ALA A 94 -8.27 -14.73 -6.11
N ASP A 95 -9.25 -13.89 -6.48
CA ASP A 95 -10.38 -14.28 -7.32
C ASP A 95 -9.98 -14.64 -8.76
N ASN A 96 -8.78 -14.23 -9.20
CA ASN A 96 -8.21 -14.60 -10.50
C ASN A 96 -7.43 -15.93 -10.48
N GLU A 97 -7.25 -16.57 -9.32
CA GLU A 97 -6.52 -17.84 -9.23
C GLU A 97 -7.15 -18.95 -10.10
N LYS A 98 -8.48 -18.96 -10.20
CA LYS A 98 -9.23 -19.87 -11.08
C LYS A 98 -8.86 -19.70 -12.57
N ASP A 99 -8.48 -18.49 -12.99
CA ASP A 99 -8.14 -18.20 -14.38
C ASP A 99 -6.75 -18.72 -14.75
N LEU A 100 -5.94 -19.16 -13.76
CA LEU A 100 -4.64 -19.81 -14.00
C LEU A 100 -4.80 -21.15 -14.71
N ALA A 101 -5.98 -21.78 -14.68
CA ALA A 101 -6.26 -23.01 -15.42
C ALA A 101 -6.07 -22.83 -16.94
N ASP A 102 -6.36 -21.63 -17.45
CA ASP A 102 -6.28 -21.31 -18.89
C ASP A 102 -4.89 -20.82 -19.33
N ILE A 103 -3.94 -20.76 -18.39
CA ILE A 103 -2.60 -20.23 -18.63
C ILE A 103 -1.63 -21.38 -18.96
N PRO A 104 -0.86 -21.25 -20.07
CA PRO A 104 0.14 -22.25 -20.45
C PRO A 104 1.15 -22.57 -19.34
N GLU A 105 1.52 -23.84 -19.21
CA GLU A 105 2.40 -24.33 -18.14
C GLU A 105 3.78 -23.68 -18.17
N ASN A 106 4.31 -23.37 -19.36
CA ASN A 106 5.58 -22.67 -19.52
C ASN A 106 5.55 -21.24 -18.93
N VAL A 107 4.38 -20.61 -18.81
CA VAL A 107 4.25 -19.29 -18.17
C VAL A 107 4.17 -19.43 -16.67
N LYS A 108 3.35 -20.37 -16.18
CA LYS A 108 3.17 -20.62 -14.74
C LYS A 108 4.47 -21.10 -14.09
N SER A 109 5.17 -22.03 -14.72
CA SER A 109 6.47 -22.54 -14.22
C SER A 109 7.59 -21.50 -14.24
N GLY A 110 7.49 -20.48 -15.10
CA GLY A 110 8.47 -19.40 -15.19
C GLY A 110 8.29 -18.29 -14.15
N LEU A 111 7.20 -18.29 -13.37
CA LEU A 111 6.83 -17.21 -12.46
C LEU A 111 6.41 -17.77 -11.09
N THR A 112 6.79 -17.08 -10.02
CA THR A 112 6.13 -17.24 -8.71
C THR A 112 4.88 -16.39 -8.69
N ILE A 113 3.71 -17.03 -8.80
CA ILE A 113 2.41 -16.34 -8.79
C ILE A 113 1.89 -16.32 -7.35
N VAL A 114 1.54 -15.14 -6.85
CA VAL A 114 1.08 -14.94 -5.46
C VAL A 114 -0.33 -14.34 -5.47
N PRO A 115 -1.37 -15.15 -5.18
CA PRO A 115 -2.73 -14.66 -5.03
C PRO A 115 -2.91 -13.87 -3.73
N VAL A 116 -3.57 -12.70 -3.79
CA VAL A 116 -3.79 -11.83 -2.63
C VAL A 116 -5.21 -11.28 -2.57
N LYS A 117 -5.70 -11.00 -1.36
CA LYS A 117 -7.07 -10.51 -1.09
C LYS A 117 -7.13 -9.03 -0.75
N ASN A 118 -6.03 -8.48 -0.23
CA ASN A 118 -5.97 -7.12 0.30
C ASN A 118 -4.61 -6.47 0.07
N VAL A 119 -4.55 -5.15 0.24
CA VAL A 119 -3.32 -4.36 0.04
C VAL A 119 -2.24 -4.75 1.03
N GLU A 120 -2.59 -5.12 2.26
CA GLU A 120 -1.64 -5.54 3.27
C GLU A 120 -0.80 -6.74 2.78
N GLU A 121 -1.45 -7.76 2.22
CA GLU A 121 -0.77 -8.91 1.60
C GLU A 121 0.11 -8.49 0.41
N VAL A 122 -0.33 -7.54 -0.42
CA VAL A 122 0.49 -6.98 -1.52
C VAL A 122 1.78 -6.39 -0.96
N LEU A 123 1.69 -5.55 0.08
CA LEU A 123 2.84 -4.84 0.64
C LEU A 123 3.89 -5.80 1.23
N LYS A 124 3.45 -6.89 1.86
CA LYS A 124 4.36 -7.93 2.39
C LYS A 124 5.24 -8.55 1.31
N VAL A 125 4.70 -8.74 0.12
CA VAL A 125 5.41 -9.36 -1.01
C VAL A 125 6.21 -8.32 -1.78
N ALA A 126 5.64 -7.13 -1.98
CA ALA A 126 6.17 -6.10 -2.87
C ALA A 126 7.25 -5.22 -2.27
N LEU A 127 7.26 -4.99 -0.95
CA LEU A 127 8.22 -4.11 -0.29
C LEU A 127 9.45 -4.89 0.22
N ALA A 128 10.59 -4.20 0.33
CA ALA A 128 11.83 -4.80 0.85
C ALA A 128 11.74 -5.17 2.34
N ARG A 129 10.83 -4.53 3.08
CA ARG A 129 10.43 -4.89 4.45
C ARG A 129 8.97 -4.51 4.67
N GLU A 130 8.32 -5.11 5.66
CA GLU A 130 6.94 -4.77 5.99
C GLU A 130 6.87 -3.37 6.66
N PRO A 131 5.85 -2.56 6.32
CA PRO A 131 5.53 -1.35 7.09
C PRO A 131 5.09 -1.72 8.50
N GLU A 132 5.59 -1.00 9.50
CA GLU A 132 5.25 -1.25 10.90
C GLU A 132 4.14 -0.30 11.37
N PRO A 133 3.06 -0.81 11.98
CA PRO A 133 2.01 0.04 12.52
C PRO A 133 2.53 0.98 13.61
N ILE A 134 1.97 2.18 13.67
CA ILE A 134 2.20 3.13 14.78
C ILE A 134 0.93 3.32 15.60
N ASN A 135 1.10 3.47 16.92
CA ASN A 135 0.07 4.12 17.73
C ASN A 135 0.23 5.63 17.58
N TRP A 136 -0.80 6.30 17.07
CA TRP A 136 -0.80 7.74 16.90
C TRP A 136 -1.99 8.32 17.67
N GLU A 137 -1.68 9.11 18.68
CA GLU A 137 -2.62 9.95 19.39
C GLU A 137 -2.51 11.36 18.80
N ASP A 138 -3.65 11.94 18.43
CA ASP A 138 -3.68 13.29 17.89
C ASP A 138 -3.34 14.29 19.01
N PRO A 139 -2.23 15.03 18.92
CA PRO A 139 -1.85 16.01 19.94
C PRO A 139 -2.93 17.08 20.17
N GLU A 140 -3.77 17.38 19.17
CA GLU A 140 -4.87 18.37 19.31
C GLU A 140 -6.06 17.81 20.09
N LEU A 141 -6.17 16.47 20.23
CA LEU A 141 -7.20 15.80 21.02
C LEU A 141 -6.73 15.42 22.43
N VAL A 142 -5.45 15.64 22.76
CA VAL A 142 -4.94 15.47 24.12
C VAL A 142 -5.33 16.72 24.92
N PRO A 143 -6.20 16.61 25.95
CA PRO A 143 -6.53 17.75 26.77
C PRO A 143 -5.27 18.29 27.45
N PRO A 144 -5.09 19.62 27.54
CA PRO A 144 -3.94 20.17 28.24
C PRO A 144 -3.87 19.61 29.66
N PRO A 145 -2.68 19.35 30.20
CA PRO A 145 -2.54 18.85 31.56
C PRO A 145 -3.29 19.79 32.51
N ALA A 146 -4.11 19.22 33.38
CA ALA A 146 -4.90 19.99 34.33
C ALA A 146 -3.98 20.93 35.11
N VAL A 147 -4.20 22.24 34.95
CA VAL A 147 -3.50 23.27 35.72
C VAL A 147 -3.90 23.06 37.18
N ARG A 148 -2.99 22.58 38.01
CA ARG A 148 -3.23 22.55 39.46
C ARG A 148 -3.36 24.01 39.92
N PRO A 149 -4.41 24.37 40.67
CA PRO A 149 -4.49 25.70 41.25
C PRO A 149 -3.25 25.92 42.14
N PRO A 150 -2.72 27.15 42.19
CA PRO A 150 -1.61 27.47 43.09
C PRO A 150 -2.02 27.13 44.51
N GLU A 151 -1.15 26.40 45.23
CA GLU A 151 -1.32 26.18 46.67
C GLU A 151 -1.43 27.55 47.33
N SER A 152 -2.54 27.79 48.03
CA SER A 152 -2.72 29.01 48.80
C SER A 152 -1.69 29.02 49.93
N ASP A 153 -0.83 30.05 49.96
CA ASP A 153 0.09 30.27 51.06
C ASP A 153 -0.64 30.27 52.41
N PRO A 154 -0.09 29.65 53.47
CA PRO A 154 -0.73 29.63 54.77
C PRO A 154 -0.80 31.06 55.31
N VAL A 155 -2.03 31.52 55.58
CA VAL A 155 -2.30 32.80 56.24
C VAL A 155 -1.67 32.76 57.63
N VAL A 156 -0.61 33.54 57.84
CA VAL A 156 -0.01 33.77 59.16
C VAL A 156 -0.90 34.74 59.92
N THR A 157 -1.59 34.27 60.96
CA THR A 157 -2.28 35.12 61.95
C THR A 157 -1.31 35.56 63.04
N HIS A 158 -1.25 36.87 63.33
CA HIS A 158 -0.50 37.49 64.42
C HIS A 158 -1.15 37.28 65.79
#